data_AF-A0A954SXI2-F1
#
_entry.id   AF-A0A954SXI2-F1
#
_cell.length_a   1.000
_cell.length_b   1.000
_cell.length_c   1.000
_cell.angle_alpha   90.00
_cell.angle_beta   90.00
_cell.angle_gamma   90.00
#
_symmetry.space_group_name_H-M   'P 1'
#
loop_
_entity.id
_entity.type
_entity.pdbx_description
1 polymer ?
#
loop_
_entity_poly.entity_id
_entity_poly.type
_entity_poly.pdbx_seq_one_letter_code
_entity_poly.pdbx_strand_id
1 'polypeptide(L)'
;MSNAETVAKALREIKQAGGRFSFAIFSFPATPDYYLQFAAYRGDKTLYGEAVGNANLPPEHALSSSKIEMLQAIGWQIRSNDSNPSKFWDAVDDTALLRIVDAALRTFADVYEIPTEEKIHVEIGLEPDKLLEATRESMATVGQRRAEYGRKLPEITVAFERYLTTSVVDGIRLKKTTIGELQCDSGEIIVCDPFEIREPRSKPLEARLPPGTYPLEAIVAQLGGWGKRIAFALIRLSSNPIQKWAVAHTSADSPFNSSFGVDSGLVTFCDVQAGGALSEALTKHEKAHPDGNYFDDILAQDMSAEDLWALHCPGDANSKLHILSSGIGDGMYFHYWGLDAHGGRAALLVDFQLFDADGSMFRTDEF
;
A
#
# COMPACT_ATOMS: atom_id res chain seq x y z
N MET A 1 -23.62 -7.46 -30.86
CA MET A 1 -22.14 -7.40 -30.94
C MET A 1 -21.59 -8.82 -30.91
N SER A 2 -20.56 -9.07 -31.72
CA SER A 2 -19.72 -10.27 -31.62
C SER A 2 -18.86 -10.19 -30.36
N ASN A 3 -18.29 -11.32 -29.89
CA ASN A 3 -17.38 -11.31 -28.74
C ASN A 3 -16.15 -10.44 -29.01
N ALA A 4 -15.64 -10.42 -30.25
CA ALA A 4 -14.54 -9.54 -30.66
C ALA A 4 -14.90 -8.06 -30.54
N GLU A 5 -16.09 -7.65 -31.01
CA GLU A 5 -16.57 -6.26 -30.88
C GLU A 5 -16.75 -5.88 -29.40
N THR A 6 -17.28 -6.78 -28.59
CA THR A 6 -17.49 -6.57 -27.16
C THR A 6 -16.17 -6.36 -26.42
N VAL A 7 -15.17 -7.24 -26.63
CA VAL A 7 -13.83 -7.11 -26.02
C VAL A 7 -13.15 -5.83 -26.50
N ALA A 8 -13.16 -5.55 -27.81
CA ALA A 8 -12.54 -4.35 -28.36
C ALA A 8 -13.18 -3.07 -27.81
N LYS A 9 -14.50 -3.04 -27.65
CA LYS A 9 -15.22 -1.90 -27.06
C LYS A 9 -14.78 -1.67 -25.62
N ALA A 10 -14.78 -2.71 -24.80
CA ALA A 10 -14.39 -2.62 -23.38
C ALA A 10 -12.92 -2.18 -23.21
N LEU A 11 -12.00 -2.73 -24.01
CA LEU A 11 -10.59 -2.32 -23.99
C LEU A 11 -10.39 -0.86 -24.40
N ARG A 12 -11.17 -0.34 -25.36
CA ARG A 12 -11.14 1.09 -25.69
C ARG A 12 -11.72 1.93 -24.56
N GLU A 13 -12.80 1.47 -23.95
CA GLU A 13 -13.49 2.17 -22.87
C GLU A 13 -12.57 2.38 -21.65
N ILE A 14 -11.85 1.35 -21.20
CA ILE A 14 -10.88 1.47 -20.09
C ILE A 14 -9.67 2.36 -20.44
N LYS A 15 -9.31 2.49 -21.72
CA LYS A 15 -8.22 3.37 -22.19
C LYS A 15 -8.64 4.83 -22.37
N GLN A 16 -9.92 5.09 -22.62
CA GLN A 16 -10.43 6.40 -23.04
C GLN A 16 -11.33 7.08 -22.01
N ALA A 17 -12.26 6.33 -21.40
CA ALA A 17 -13.29 6.87 -20.52
C ALA A 17 -12.88 6.81 -19.03
N GLY A 18 -12.00 5.89 -18.66
CA GLY A 18 -11.49 5.70 -17.29
C GLY A 18 -10.38 6.67 -16.87
N GLY A 19 -9.96 6.64 -15.60
CA GLY A 19 -8.94 7.50 -14.97
C GLY A 19 -7.61 6.76 -14.79
N ARG A 20 -6.98 6.90 -13.61
CA ARG A 20 -5.82 6.06 -13.26
C ARG A 20 -6.34 4.69 -12.83
N PHE A 21 -5.96 3.61 -13.54
CA PHE A 21 -6.27 2.21 -13.18
C PHE A 21 -7.71 1.72 -13.42
N SER A 22 -8.23 1.92 -14.64
CA SER A 22 -9.51 1.30 -15.05
C SER A 22 -9.32 -0.13 -15.52
N PHE A 23 -10.32 -0.99 -15.32
CA PHE A 23 -10.22 -2.41 -15.64
C PHE A 23 -11.47 -2.96 -16.31
N ALA A 24 -11.28 -4.04 -17.06
CA ALA A 24 -12.33 -4.86 -17.65
C ALA A 24 -12.05 -6.33 -17.32
N ILE A 25 -13.05 -7.02 -16.77
CA ILE A 25 -13.03 -8.47 -16.55
C ILE A 25 -13.95 -9.11 -17.57
N PHE A 26 -13.43 -10.12 -18.26
CA PHE A 26 -14.12 -10.91 -19.26
C PHE A 26 -14.32 -12.32 -18.70
N SER A 27 -15.55 -12.83 -18.78
CA SER A 27 -15.88 -14.18 -18.34
C SER A 27 -17.10 -14.71 -19.10
N PHE A 28 -17.47 -15.97 -18.86
CA PHE A 28 -18.67 -16.58 -19.43
C PHE A 28 -19.56 -17.10 -18.30
N PRO A 29 -20.87 -16.77 -18.27
CA PRO A 29 -21.73 -17.14 -17.16
C PRO A 29 -21.83 -18.64 -16.88
N ALA A 30 -21.64 -19.49 -17.90
CA ALA A 30 -21.68 -20.94 -17.75
C ALA A 30 -20.40 -21.52 -17.13
N THR A 31 -19.27 -20.80 -17.23
CA THR A 31 -17.95 -21.21 -16.74
C THR A 31 -17.23 -20.01 -16.10
N PRO A 32 -17.75 -19.48 -14.98
CA PRO A 32 -17.27 -18.22 -14.41
C PRO A 32 -15.83 -18.29 -13.87
N ASP A 33 -15.34 -19.50 -13.57
CA ASP A 33 -13.97 -19.72 -13.07
C ASP A 33 -12.91 -19.35 -14.10
N TYR A 34 -13.25 -19.39 -15.40
CA TYR A 34 -12.37 -18.97 -16.49
C TYR A 34 -12.62 -17.50 -16.85
N TYR A 35 -11.66 -16.65 -16.52
CA TYR A 35 -11.73 -15.21 -16.78
C TYR A 35 -10.41 -14.63 -17.26
N LEU A 36 -10.50 -13.48 -17.92
CA LEU A 36 -9.38 -12.60 -18.26
C LEU A 36 -9.64 -11.23 -17.64
N GLN A 37 -8.59 -10.59 -17.14
CA GLN A 37 -8.65 -9.22 -16.66
C GLN A 37 -7.68 -8.36 -17.46
N PHE A 38 -8.12 -7.18 -17.88
CA PHE A 38 -7.26 -6.16 -18.47
C PHE A 38 -7.39 -4.86 -17.70
N ALA A 39 -6.26 -4.20 -17.47
CA ALA A 39 -6.18 -2.90 -16.80
C ALA A 39 -5.42 -1.89 -17.65
N ALA A 40 -5.85 -0.63 -17.56
CA ALA A 40 -5.35 0.48 -18.36
C ALA A 40 -5.27 1.77 -17.54
N TYR A 41 -4.31 2.62 -17.89
CA TYR A 41 -4.34 4.03 -17.55
C TYR A 41 -4.81 4.83 -18.77
N ARG A 42 -5.54 5.92 -18.55
CA ARG A 42 -5.95 6.82 -19.63
C ARG A 42 -4.70 7.37 -20.35
N GLY A 43 -4.69 7.25 -21.67
CA GLY A 43 -3.61 7.77 -22.52
C GLY A 43 -2.36 6.91 -22.60
N ASP A 44 -2.28 5.81 -21.83
CA ASP A 44 -1.13 4.91 -21.89
C ASP A 44 -1.05 4.15 -23.21
N LYS A 45 0.19 3.88 -23.60
CA LYS A 45 0.53 3.14 -24.82
C LYS A 45 0.46 1.62 -24.63
N THR A 46 0.25 1.15 -23.41
CA THR A 46 0.19 -0.26 -23.04
C THR A 46 -1.10 -0.61 -22.30
N LEU A 47 -1.36 -1.90 -22.12
CA LEU A 47 -2.42 -2.48 -21.30
C LEU A 47 -1.81 -3.62 -20.48
N TYR A 48 -2.09 -3.68 -19.19
CA TYR A 48 -1.78 -4.88 -18.43
C TYR A 48 -2.90 -5.91 -18.62
N GLY A 49 -2.54 -7.16 -18.89
CA GLY A 49 -3.50 -8.26 -18.96
C GLY A 49 -3.09 -9.39 -18.04
N GLU A 50 -4.08 -10.09 -17.51
CA GLU A 50 -3.95 -11.37 -16.82
C GLU A 50 -4.95 -12.39 -17.34
N ALA A 51 -4.50 -13.63 -17.44
CA ALA A 51 -5.34 -14.79 -17.70
C ALA A 51 -5.35 -15.67 -16.43
N VAL A 52 -6.52 -16.11 -15.98
CA VAL A 52 -6.60 -16.97 -14.79
C VAL A 52 -5.77 -18.25 -14.95
N GLY A 53 -4.87 -18.50 -14.00
CA GLY A 53 -4.02 -19.68 -13.96
C GLY A 53 -4.36 -20.60 -12.79
N ASN A 54 -3.61 -21.69 -12.65
CA ASN A 54 -3.84 -22.71 -11.61
C ASN A 54 -3.72 -22.19 -10.17
N ALA A 55 -3.11 -21.02 -9.97
CA ALA A 55 -3.07 -20.35 -8.68
C ALA A 55 -4.48 -19.95 -8.17
N ASN A 56 -5.42 -19.71 -9.09
CA ASN A 56 -6.77 -19.21 -8.77
C ASN A 56 -7.89 -20.10 -9.33
N LEU A 57 -7.56 -21.18 -10.04
CA LEU A 57 -8.54 -22.16 -10.50
C LEU A 57 -8.74 -23.25 -9.43
N PRO A 58 -9.98 -23.74 -9.23
CA PRO A 58 -10.19 -24.91 -8.41
C PRO A 58 -9.53 -26.14 -9.07
N PRO A 59 -9.11 -27.16 -8.28
CA PRO A 59 -8.35 -28.31 -8.80
C PRO A 59 -8.98 -29.02 -10.00
N GLU A 60 -10.31 -29.09 -10.04
CA GLU A 60 -11.11 -29.67 -11.13
C GLU A 60 -11.01 -28.91 -12.45
N HIS A 61 -10.66 -27.62 -12.40
CA HIS A 61 -10.53 -26.74 -13.57
C HIS A 61 -9.08 -26.40 -13.89
N ALA A 62 -8.12 -26.98 -13.16
CA ALA A 62 -6.70 -26.75 -13.35
C ALA A 62 -6.25 -27.03 -14.80
N LEU A 63 -5.49 -26.08 -15.35
CA LEU A 63 -4.88 -26.15 -16.66
C LEU A 63 -3.77 -27.21 -16.67
N SER A 64 -3.80 -28.07 -17.68
CA SER A 64 -2.71 -29.02 -17.96
C SER A 64 -1.46 -28.28 -18.45
N SER A 65 -0.30 -28.96 -18.42
CA SER A 65 0.94 -28.41 -18.97
C SER A 65 0.79 -27.98 -20.43
N SER A 66 0.03 -28.74 -21.24
CA SER A 66 -0.23 -28.39 -22.63
C SER A 66 -1.05 -27.09 -22.77
N LYS A 67 -2.06 -26.87 -21.91
CA LYS A 67 -2.82 -25.62 -21.86
C LYS A 67 -1.94 -24.43 -21.44
N ILE A 68 -1.00 -24.65 -20.52
CA ILE A 68 -0.02 -23.62 -20.12
C ILE A 68 0.93 -23.27 -21.28
N GLU A 69 1.40 -24.25 -22.04
CA GLU A 69 2.20 -24.02 -23.25
C GLU A 69 1.42 -23.25 -24.33
N MET A 70 0.11 -23.52 -24.47
CA MET A 70 -0.75 -22.75 -25.38
C MET A 70 -0.87 -21.28 -24.96
N LEU A 71 -1.00 -20.99 -23.65
CA LEU A 71 -0.98 -19.62 -23.14
C LEU A 71 0.33 -18.90 -23.50
N GLN A 72 1.47 -19.57 -23.37
CA GLN A 72 2.76 -19.02 -23.79
C GLN A 72 2.81 -18.75 -25.31
N ALA A 73 2.28 -19.66 -26.11
CA ALA A 73 2.22 -19.51 -27.58
C ALA A 73 1.29 -18.37 -28.03
N ILE A 74 0.21 -18.11 -27.30
CA ILE A 74 -0.66 -16.93 -27.49
C ILE A 74 0.07 -15.64 -27.10
N GLY A 75 1.08 -15.76 -26.23
CA GLY A 75 2.00 -14.69 -25.87
C GLY A 75 1.91 -14.21 -24.43
N TRP A 76 1.19 -14.93 -23.56
CA TRP A 76 1.19 -14.70 -22.11
C TRP A 76 2.53 -15.06 -21.49
N GLN A 77 2.95 -14.34 -20.45
CA GLN A 77 4.17 -14.67 -19.71
C GLN A 77 3.81 -15.51 -18.49
N ILE A 78 4.45 -16.67 -18.35
CA ILE A 78 4.32 -17.53 -17.16
C ILE A 78 5.52 -17.26 -16.26
N ARG A 79 5.28 -16.61 -15.12
CA ARG A 79 6.35 -16.24 -14.18
C ARG A 79 6.61 -17.32 -13.14
N SER A 80 5.55 -17.96 -12.65
CA SER A 80 5.59 -19.08 -11.71
C SER A 80 4.28 -19.88 -11.77
N ASN A 81 4.25 -21.07 -11.18
CA ASN A 81 3.02 -21.86 -11.04
C ASN A 81 2.03 -21.25 -10.03
N ASP A 82 2.51 -20.37 -9.15
CA ASP A 82 1.73 -19.71 -8.09
C ASP A 82 1.24 -18.31 -8.51
N SER A 83 1.29 -17.98 -9.80
CA SER A 83 0.81 -16.71 -10.34
C SER A 83 -0.01 -16.91 -11.61
N ASN A 84 -0.91 -15.97 -11.88
CA ASN A 84 -1.63 -15.94 -13.13
C ASN A 84 -0.66 -15.60 -14.29
N PRO A 85 -0.79 -16.26 -15.45
CA PRO A 85 -0.22 -15.78 -16.70
C PRO A 85 -0.54 -14.30 -16.92
N SER A 86 0.48 -13.48 -17.16
CA SER A 86 0.28 -12.03 -17.32
C SER A 86 1.21 -11.40 -18.34
N LYS A 87 0.88 -10.20 -18.81
CA LYS A 87 1.71 -9.45 -19.77
C LYS A 87 1.28 -7.98 -19.86
N PHE A 88 2.26 -7.10 -20.08
CA PHE A 88 2.01 -5.77 -20.64
C PHE A 88 1.97 -5.87 -22.16
N TRP A 89 0.82 -5.52 -22.73
CA TRP A 89 0.55 -5.54 -24.16
C TRP A 89 0.66 -4.15 -24.75
N ASP A 90 1.35 -4.02 -25.88
CA ASP A 90 1.36 -2.78 -26.65
C ASP A 90 -0.03 -2.52 -27.23
N ALA A 91 -0.57 -1.34 -26.94
CA ALA A 91 -1.90 -0.89 -27.34
C ALA A 91 -1.83 0.54 -27.89
N VAL A 92 -0.82 0.76 -28.75
CA VAL A 92 -0.47 2.08 -29.31
C VAL A 92 -1.44 2.58 -30.38
N ASP A 93 -2.18 1.67 -31.00
CA ASP A 93 -3.19 1.93 -32.02
C ASP A 93 -4.26 0.83 -32.06
N ASP A 94 -5.28 1.00 -32.88
CA ASP A 94 -6.37 0.02 -33.05
C ASP A 94 -5.88 -1.33 -33.58
N THR A 95 -4.81 -1.37 -34.39
CA THR A 95 -4.26 -2.63 -34.91
C THR A 95 -3.62 -3.44 -33.78
N ALA A 96 -2.90 -2.75 -32.89
CA ALA A 96 -2.32 -3.34 -31.69
C ALA A 96 -3.41 -3.82 -30.72
N LEU A 97 -4.47 -3.04 -30.53
CA LEU A 97 -5.61 -3.42 -29.72
C LEU A 97 -6.33 -4.67 -30.27
N LEU A 98 -6.47 -4.80 -31.59
CA LEU A 98 -7.05 -6.01 -32.21
C LEU A 98 -6.20 -7.26 -32.00
N ARG A 99 -4.86 -7.15 -31.89
CA ARG A 99 -4.00 -8.29 -31.51
C ARG A 99 -4.26 -8.75 -30.07
N ILE A 100 -4.60 -7.83 -29.18
CA ILE A 100 -4.95 -8.14 -27.78
C ILE A 100 -6.32 -8.82 -27.73
N VAL A 101 -7.28 -8.35 -28.55
CA VAL A 101 -8.58 -9.00 -28.72
C VAL A 101 -8.43 -10.43 -29.24
N ASP A 102 -7.59 -10.65 -30.26
CA ASP A 102 -7.28 -11.99 -30.77
C ASP A 102 -6.70 -12.89 -29.68
N ALA A 103 -5.69 -12.40 -28.94
CA ALA A 103 -5.09 -13.15 -27.84
C ALA A 103 -6.11 -13.52 -26.76
N ALA A 104 -7.00 -12.58 -26.38
CA ALA A 104 -8.05 -12.83 -25.40
C ALA A 104 -9.03 -13.92 -25.88
N LEU A 105 -9.52 -13.81 -27.12
CA LEU A 105 -10.47 -14.78 -27.67
C LEU A 105 -9.85 -16.16 -27.86
N ARG A 106 -8.60 -16.24 -28.33
CA ARG A 106 -7.86 -17.51 -28.43
C ARG A 106 -7.59 -18.13 -27.06
N THR A 107 -7.41 -17.31 -26.03
CA THR A 107 -7.28 -17.84 -24.66
C THR A 107 -8.57 -18.52 -24.22
N PHE A 108 -9.72 -17.89 -24.43
CA PHE A 108 -11.01 -18.51 -24.11
C PHE A 108 -11.30 -19.75 -24.96
N ALA A 109 -11.09 -19.69 -26.27
CA ALA A 109 -11.45 -20.77 -27.18
C ALA A 109 -10.46 -21.95 -27.13
N ASP A 110 -9.16 -21.67 -27.19
CA ASP A 110 -8.14 -22.71 -27.37
C ASP A 110 -7.64 -23.27 -26.02
N VAL A 111 -7.63 -22.45 -24.96
CA VAL A 111 -7.10 -22.85 -23.64
C VAL A 111 -8.21 -23.24 -22.69
N TYR A 112 -9.18 -22.34 -22.50
CA TYR A 112 -10.32 -22.61 -21.61
C TYR A 112 -11.41 -23.43 -22.28
N GLU A 113 -11.28 -23.71 -23.57
CA GLU A 113 -12.20 -24.56 -24.36
C GLU A 113 -13.66 -24.07 -24.30
N ILE A 114 -13.84 -22.75 -24.19
CA ILE A 114 -15.17 -22.13 -24.15
C ILE A 114 -15.75 -22.06 -25.58
N PRO A 115 -16.97 -22.53 -25.82
CA PRO A 115 -17.61 -22.48 -27.12
C PRO A 115 -17.77 -21.06 -27.66
N THR A 116 -17.47 -20.87 -28.95
CA THR A 116 -17.46 -19.54 -29.59
C THR A 116 -18.84 -18.89 -29.69
N GLU A 117 -19.90 -19.69 -29.64
CA GLU A 117 -21.30 -19.27 -29.62
C GLU A 117 -21.74 -18.66 -28.29
N GLU A 118 -21.04 -18.95 -27.19
CA GLU A 118 -21.35 -18.34 -25.90
C GLU A 118 -21.08 -16.84 -25.92
N LYS A 119 -21.88 -16.09 -25.15
CA LYS A 119 -21.76 -14.65 -25.06
C LYS A 119 -20.85 -14.27 -23.91
N ILE A 120 -19.78 -13.55 -24.25
CA ILE A 120 -18.86 -13.02 -23.26
C ILE A 120 -19.58 -11.99 -22.38
N HIS A 121 -19.48 -12.17 -21.07
CA HIS A 121 -19.87 -11.20 -20.08
C HIS A 121 -18.70 -10.25 -19.83
N VAL A 122 -18.99 -8.97 -19.64
CA VAL A 122 -17.98 -7.95 -19.34
C VAL A 122 -18.41 -7.17 -18.12
N GLU A 123 -17.51 -7.13 -17.14
CA GLU A 123 -17.59 -6.20 -16.03
C GLU A 123 -16.54 -5.10 -16.26
N ILE A 124 -16.94 -3.84 -16.15
CA ILE A 124 -16.06 -2.69 -16.35
C ILE A 124 -16.06 -1.85 -15.08
N GLY A 125 -14.87 -1.66 -14.49
CA GLY A 125 -14.60 -0.67 -13.48
C GLY A 125 -13.90 0.54 -14.10
N LEU A 126 -14.62 1.65 -14.25
CA LEU A 126 -14.04 2.92 -14.69
C LEU A 126 -13.74 3.77 -13.46
N GLU A 127 -12.46 3.94 -13.17
CA GLU A 127 -12.03 4.96 -12.23
C GLU A 127 -12.36 6.34 -12.81
N PRO A 128 -13.02 7.26 -12.09
CA PRO A 128 -13.24 8.60 -12.60
C PRO A 128 -11.91 9.33 -12.76
N ASP A 129 -11.85 10.21 -13.76
CA ASP A 129 -10.69 11.08 -14.06
C ASP A 129 -10.41 12.14 -12.97
N LYS A 130 -11.00 11.99 -11.77
CA LYS A 130 -10.75 12.86 -10.64
C LYS A 130 -9.37 12.56 -10.05
N LEU A 131 -8.34 12.93 -10.80
CA LEU A 131 -7.36 13.81 -10.17
C LEU A 131 -8.16 14.98 -9.61
N LEU A 132 -8.23 15.11 -8.29
CA LEU A 132 -8.33 16.46 -7.75
C LEU A 132 -7.20 17.21 -8.42
N GLU A 133 -7.53 18.16 -9.30
CA GLU A 133 -6.55 19.16 -9.70
C GLU A 133 -5.92 19.66 -8.39
N ALA A 134 -4.59 19.71 -8.35
CA ALA A 134 -3.85 20.30 -7.26
C ALA A 134 -4.08 21.82 -7.24
N THR A 135 -5.33 22.26 -7.13
CA THR A 135 -5.66 23.57 -6.62
C THR A 135 -5.38 23.53 -5.13
N ARG A 136 -4.98 24.66 -4.55
CA ARG A 136 -4.81 24.83 -3.10
C ARG A 136 -6.04 24.40 -2.27
N GLU A 137 -7.18 24.17 -2.91
CA GLU A 137 -8.40 23.61 -2.31
C GLU A 137 -8.35 22.08 -2.12
N SER A 138 -7.51 21.33 -2.85
CA SER A 138 -7.40 19.86 -2.77
C SER A 138 -6.78 19.37 -1.47
N MET A 139 -5.76 20.03 -0.92
CA MET A 139 -5.22 19.67 0.40
C MET A 139 -6.20 19.99 1.54
N ALA A 140 -7.00 21.04 1.39
CA ALA A 140 -8.06 21.37 2.34
C ALA A 140 -9.23 20.36 2.26
N THR A 141 -9.60 19.86 1.07
CA THR A 141 -10.71 18.90 0.89
C THR A 141 -10.31 17.43 1.04
N VAL A 142 -9.09 17.02 0.69
CA VAL A 142 -8.51 15.70 1.02
C VAL A 142 -8.19 15.64 2.50
N GLY A 143 -7.58 16.70 3.04
CA GLY A 143 -7.49 16.92 4.48
C GLY A 143 -8.88 16.80 5.10
N GLN A 144 -9.88 17.59 4.71
CA GLN A 144 -11.23 17.52 5.31
C GLN A 144 -11.92 16.16 5.17
N ARG A 145 -11.81 15.45 4.03
CA ARG A 145 -12.38 14.10 3.88
C ARG A 145 -11.63 13.05 4.71
N ARG A 146 -10.30 13.15 4.81
CA ARG A 146 -9.47 12.33 5.71
C ARG A 146 -9.70 12.69 7.18
N ALA A 147 -10.02 13.95 7.50
CA ALA A 147 -10.48 14.39 8.82
C ALA A 147 -11.87 13.85 9.10
N GLU A 148 -12.75 13.80 8.10
CA GLU A 148 -14.09 13.25 8.25
C GLU A 148 -14.02 11.74 8.46
N TYR A 149 -13.15 11.03 7.73
CA TYR A 149 -12.82 9.63 7.95
C TYR A 149 -12.17 9.40 9.33
N GLY A 150 -11.15 10.19 9.70
CA GLY A 150 -10.51 10.16 11.02
C GLY A 150 -11.43 10.59 12.18
N ARG A 151 -12.43 11.45 11.94
CA ARG A 151 -13.50 11.79 12.89
C ARG A 151 -14.58 10.70 12.97
N LYS A 152 -14.75 9.90 11.91
CA LYS A 152 -15.63 8.72 11.82
C LYS A 152 -14.97 7.42 12.30
N LEU A 153 -13.68 7.44 12.67
CA LEU A 153 -13.00 6.38 13.42
C LEU A 153 -12.96 6.69 14.94
N PRO A 154 -14.10 6.80 15.68
CA PRO A 154 -14.05 6.91 17.14
C PRO A 154 -14.05 5.54 17.84
N GLU A 155 -14.13 4.42 17.11
CA GLU A 155 -13.97 3.10 17.69
C GLU A 155 -12.78 2.42 17.06
N ILE A 156 -11.86 1.95 17.91
CA ILE A 156 -10.77 1.07 17.50
C ILE A 156 -11.46 -0.23 17.06
N THR A 157 -11.75 -0.32 15.78
CA THR A 157 -12.43 -1.47 15.19
C THR A 157 -11.45 -2.58 14.85
N VAL A 158 -10.16 -2.24 14.68
CA VAL A 158 -9.09 -3.20 14.44
C VAL A 158 -8.73 -3.92 15.74
N ALA A 159 -8.89 -5.24 15.75
CA ALA A 159 -8.47 -6.09 16.85
C ALA A 159 -6.93 -6.26 16.88
N PHE A 160 -6.17 -5.21 17.21
CA PHE A 160 -4.69 -5.23 17.14
C PHE A 160 -4.06 -6.47 17.78
N GLU A 161 -4.58 -6.93 18.92
CA GLU A 161 -4.09 -8.13 19.61
C GLU A 161 -4.04 -9.35 18.67
N ARG A 162 -5.08 -9.55 17.83
CA ARG A 162 -5.16 -10.62 16.82
C ARG A 162 -3.92 -10.64 15.93
N TYR A 163 -3.46 -9.46 15.48
CA TYR A 163 -2.32 -9.29 14.59
C TYR A 163 -0.97 -9.30 15.32
N LEU A 164 -0.94 -8.86 16.59
CA LEU A 164 0.29 -8.81 17.38
C LEU A 164 0.70 -10.17 17.95
N THR A 165 -0.25 -11.09 18.15
CA THR A 165 0.00 -12.42 18.73
C THR A 165 0.03 -13.56 17.73
N THR A 166 -0.58 -13.39 16.56
CA THR A 166 -0.77 -14.49 15.58
C THR A 166 0.16 -14.34 14.39
N SER A 167 0.82 -15.43 13.98
CA SER A 167 1.73 -15.43 12.82
C SER A 167 1.02 -15.58 11.46
N VAL A 168 -0.28 -15.90 11.46
CA VAL A 168 -1.12 -15.99 10.26
C VAL A 168 -2.51 -15.48 10.60
N VAL A 169 -3.01 -14.50 9.86
CA VAL A 169 -4.38 -13.98 9.97
C VAL A 169 -5.01 -14.03 8.58
N ASP A 170 -6.13 -14.72 8.44
CA ASP A 170 -6.89 -14.83 7.18
C ASP A 170 -6.03 -15.22 5.96
N GLY A 171 -5.13 -16.19 6.17
CA GLY A 171 -4.21 -16.68 5.15
C GLY A 171 -2.96 -15.82 4.93
N ILE A 172 -2.92 -14.60 5.49
CA ILE A 172 -1.79 -13.69 5.40
C ILE A 172 -0.78 -14.00 6.51
N ARG A 173 0.45 -14.32 6.11
CA ARG A 173 1.55 -14.55 7.07
C ARG A 173 2.05 -13.21 7.61
N LEU A 174 2.08 -13.09 8.93
CA LEU A 174 2.62 -11.97 9.67
C LEU A 174 3.94 -12.37 10.33
N LYS A 175 4.96 -11.53 10.19
CA LYS A 175 6.26 -11.69 10.85
C LYS A 175 6.55 -10.45 11.70
N LYS A 176 6.54 -10.64 13.02
CA LYS A 176 7.06 -9.66 13.97
C LYS A 176 8.58 -9.70 13.97
N THR A 177 9.19 -8.53 13.81
CA THR A 177 10.65 -8.36 13.75
C THR A 177 11.03 -7.14 14.59
N THR A 178 11.95 -7.29 15.53
CA THR A 178 12.59 -6.12 16.18
C THR A 178 13.53 -5.48 15.16
N ILE A 179 13.28 -4.22 14.84
CA ILE A 179 14.00 -3.47 13.79
C ILE A 179 15.00 -2.46 14.36
N GLY A 180 15.01 -2.29 15.69
CA GLY A 180 16.01 -1.53 16.42
C GLY A 180 15.48 -1.01 17.74
N GLU A 181 16.16 -0.01 18.29
CA GLU A 181 15.76 0.67 19.53
C GLU A 181 15.63 2.16 19.28
N LEU A 182 14.47 2.71 19.61
CA LEU A 182 14.21 4.14 19.60
C LEU A 182 14.85 4.78 20.82
N GLN A 183 15.78 5.69 20.61
CA GLN A 183 16.36 6.53 21.65
C GLN A 183 15.43 7.71 21.90
N CYS A 184 15.03 7.94 23.16
CA CYS A 184 14.14 9.00 23.58
C CYS A 184 14.76 9.71 24.78
N ASP A 185 15.57 10.74 24.54
CA ASP A 185 16.29 11.45 25.61
C ASP A 185 15.45 12.59 26.18
N SER A 186 14.68 13.27 25.32
CA SER A 186 13.83 14.38 25.73
C SER A 186 12.51 13.91 26.38
N GLY A 187 12.10 12.68 26.10
CA GLY A 187 10.77 12.16 26.41
C GLY A 187 9.70 12.53 25.38
N GLU A 188 10.04 13.24 24.30
CA GLU A 188 9.09 13.70 23.27
C GLU A 188 9.36 12.97 21.95
N ILE A 189 8.37 12.18 21.52
CA ILE A 189 8.45 11.38 20.30
C ILE A 189 7.69 12.04 19.17
N ILE A 190 8.30 12.10 17.99
CA ILE A 190 7.68 12.47 16.73
C ILE A 190 7.48 11.21 15.89
N VAL A 191 6.29 11.12 15.28
CA VAL A 191 5.97 10.16 14.21
C VAL A 191 5.37 10.95 13.05
N CYS A 192 6.06 10.99 11.92
CA CYS A 192 5.61 11.71 10.73
C CYS A 192 6.32 11.19 9.47
N ASP A 193 5.99 11.74 8.32
CA ASP A 193 6.85 11.63 7.13
C ASP A 193 8.19 12.36 7.40
N PRO A 194 9.37 11.74 7.12
CA PRO A 194 10.66 12.39 7.35
C PRO A 194 10.84 13.71 6.58
N PHE A 195 10.24 13.86 5.41
CA PHE A 195 10.35 15.08 4.60
C PHE A 195 9.35 16.16 5.01
N GLU A 196 8.34 15.79 5.79
CA GLU A 196 7.38 16.72 6.41
C GLU A 196 7.73 17.06 7.87
N ILE A 197 8.94 16.74 8.35
CA ILE A 197 9.38 16.98 9.73
C ILE A 197 9.32 18.47 10.14
N ARG A 198 9.39 19.39 9.16
CA ARG A 198 9.33 20.85 9.36
C ARG A 198 7.91 21.41 9.35
N GLU A 199 6.91 20.60 8.97
CA GLU A 199 5.53 21.06 8.89
C GLU A 199 4.98 21.40 10.28
N PRO A 200 4.13 22.44 10.40
CA PRO A 200 3.51 22.80 11.67
C PRO A 200 2.68 21.67 12.32
N ARG A 201 2.26 20.68 11.52
CA ARG A 201 1.46 19.52 11.95
C ARG A 201 2.32 18.36 12.48
N SER A 202 3.61 18.30 12.15
CA SER A 202 4.54 17.25 12.57
C SER A 202 5.09 17.51 13.97
N LYS A 203 4.19 17.67 14.95
CA LYS A 203 4.53 17.93 16.36
C LYS A 203 4.69 16.63 17.15
N PRO A 204 5.45 16.65 18.26
CA PRO A 204 5.55 15.49 19.14
C PRO A 204 4.20 15.07 19.70
N LEU A 205 4.10 13.79 20.07
CA LEU A 205 2.97 13.26 20.85
C LEU A 205 2.80 14.05 22.15
N GLU A 206 1.55 14.32 22.54
CA GLU A 206 1.23 15.04 23.80
C GLU A 206 1.78 14.31 25.03
N ALA A 207 1.77 12.99 24.95
CA ALA A 207 2.24 12.10 25.98
C ALA A 207 3.77 12.00 25.96
N ARG A 208 4.40 12.54 27.00
CA ARG A 208 5.84 12.34 27.23
C ARG A 208 6.15 10.95 27.76
N LEU A 209 7.27 10.39 27.32
CA LEU A 209 7.87 9.17 27.82
C LEU A 209 9.00 9.48 28.81
N PRO A 210 9.28 8.59 29.77
CA PRO A 210 10.54 8.64 30.50
C PRO A 210 11.74 8.61 29.53
N PRO A 211 12.84 9.31 29.84
CA PRO A 211 14.05 9.15 29.04
C PRO A 211 14.55 7.70 29.04
N GLY A 212 14.94 7.20 27.87
CA GLY A 212 15.43 5.83 27.72
C GLY A 212 15.47 5.33 26.27
N THR A 213 15.78 4.04 26.12
CA THR A 213 15.72 3.33 24.84
C THR A 213 14.58 2.33 24.83
N TYR A 214 13.84 2.28 23.73
CA TYR A 214 12.64 1.47 23.59
C TYR A 214 12.72 0.58 22.37
N PRO A 215 12.50 -0.75 22.48
CA PRO A 215 12.48 -1.63 21.33
C PRO A 215 11.39 -1.21 20.34
N LEU A 216 11.78 -1.10 19.08
CA LEU A 216 10.89 -0.86 17.94
C LEU A 216 10.71 -2.17 17.17
N GLU A 217 9.45 -2.60 17.05
CA GLU A 217 9.04 -3.81 16.34
C GLU A 217 8.24 -3.43 15.10
N ALA A 218 8.47 -4.13 13.99
CA ALA A 218 7.64 -4.07 12.79
C ALA A 218 6.88 -5.39 12.62
N ILE A 219 5.60 -5.30 12.29
CA ILE A 219 4.74 -6.43 11.94
C ILE A 219 4.61 -6.46 10.42
N VAL A 220 5.35 -7.37 9.79
CA VAL A 220 5.45 -7.46 8.33
C VAL A 220 4.47 -8.49 7.79
N ALA A 221 3.54 -8.05 6.95
CA ALA A 221 2.64 -8.91 6.20
C ALA A 221 3.27 -9.37 4.88
N GLN A 222 3.04 -10.63 4.52
CA GLN A 222 3.43 -11.20 3.23
C GLN A 222 2.20 -11.27 2.32
N LEU A 223 2.12 -10.38 1.33
CA LEU A 223 0.92 -10.15 0.51
C LEU A 223 1.07 -10.66 -0.93
N GLY A 224 1.62 -11.86 -1.11
CA GLY A 224 1.76 -12.47 -2.44
C GLY A 224 2.43 -11.53 -3.47
N GLY A 225 1.70 -11.21 -4.54
CA GLY A 225 2.17 -10.31 -5.62
C GLY A 225 2.48 -8.87 -5.18
N TRP A 226 1.93 -8.43 -4.04
CA TRP A 226 2.24 -7.12 -3.43
C TRP A 226 3.51 -7.16 -2.59
N GLY A 227 4.13 -8.33 -2.39
CA GLY A 227 5.37 -8.47 -1.62
C GLY A 227 5.19 -8.25 -0.12
N LYS A 228 6.27 -7.83 0.55
CA LYS A 228 6.26 -7.57 2.00
C LYS A 228 5.79 -6.14 2.27
N ARG A 229 4.93 -5.96 3.26
CA ARG A 229 4.43 -4.64 3.70
C ARG A 229 4.43 -4.56 5.22
N ILE A 230 4.77 -3.40 5.78
CA ILE A 230 4.65 -3.19 7.22
C ILE A 230 3.18 -2.87 7.52
N ALA A 231 2.51 -3.74 8.27
CA ALA A 231 1.15 -3.53 8.71
C ALA A 231 1.10 -2.63 9.95
N PHE A 232 2.00 -2.87 10.90
CA PHE A 232 2.07 -2.14 12.15
C PHE A 232 3.53 -1.89 12.54
N ALA A 233 3.79 -0.75 13.19
CA ALA A 233 5.01 -0.52 13.94
C ALA A 233 4.65 -0.34 15.43
N LEU A 234 5.45 -0.91 16.32
CA LEU A 234 5.17 -0.96 17.75
C LEU A 234 6.42 -0.60 18.55
N ILE A 235 6.31 0.41 19.40
CA ILE A 235 7.32 0.72 20.42
C ILE A 235 6.84 0.13 21.73
N ARG A 236 7.62 -0.78 22.33
CA ARG A 236 7.32 -1.35 23.64
C ARG A 236 7.88 -0.49 24.76
N LEU A 237 7.00 -0.02 25.64
CA LEU A 237 7.33 0.81 26.79
C LEU A 237 7.43 0.01 28.09
N SER A 238 6.70 -1.11 28.19
CA SER A 238 6.79 -2.04 29.31
C SER A 238 6.43 -3.46 28.88
N SER A 239 6.63 -4.43 29.78
CA SER A 239 6.20 -5.82 29.61
C SER A 239 4.77 -6.07 30.09
N ASN A 240 4.05 -5.04 30.58
CA ASN A 240 2.68 -5.20 31.04
C ASN A 240 1.75 -5.56 29.88
N PRO A 241 0.79 -6.47 30.07
CA PRO A 241 -0.20 -6.78 29.04
C PRO A 241 -1.08 -5.57 28.71
N ILE A 242 -1.28 -5.33 27.41
CA ILE A 242 -2.16 -4.26 26.92
C ILE A 242 -3.61 -4.70 27.14
N GLN A 243 -4.38 -3.90 27.87
CA GLN A 243 -5.79 -4.14 28.16
C GLN A 243 -6.72 -3.32 27.27
N LYS A 244 -6.25 -2.15 26.83
CA LYS A 244 -7.04 -1.22 26.04
C LYS A 244 -6.15 -0.43 25.10
N TRP A 245 -6.67 -0.14 23.91
CA TRP A 245 -6.06 0.83 23.01
C TRP A 245 -6.79 2.17 23.11
N ALA A 246 -6.05 3.26 22.98
CA ALA A 246 -6.59 4.62 22.91
C ALA A 246 -5.85 5.39 21.84
N VAL A 247 -6.54 6.26 21.11
CA VAL A 247 -5.91 7.15 20.12
C VAL A 247 -4.83 7.97 20.82
N ALA A 248 -3.64 8.01 20.22
CA ALA A 248 -2.57 8.89 20.63
C ALA A 248 -2.69 10.20 19.85
N HIS A 249 -2.51 11.32 20.53
CA HIS A 249 -2.61 12.66 19.93
C HIS A 249 -1.25 13.34 19.90
N THR A 250 -0.99 14.12 18.86
CA THR A 250 0.11 15.07 18.78
C THR A 250 -0.26 16.38 19.48
N SER A 251 0.76 17.10 19.92
CA SER A 251 0.64 18.45 20.48
C SER A 251 0.37 19.53 19.42
N ALA A 252 0.09 19.13 18.16
CA ALA A 252 -0.31 20.05 17.13
C ALA A 252 -1.70 20.62 17.43
N ASP A 253 -1.84 21.93 17.35
CA ASP A 253 -3.15 22.60 17.39
C ASP A 253 -3.87 22.41 16.05
N SER A 254 -4.45 21.23 15.88
CA SER A 254 -5.05 20.79 14.62
C SER A 254 -6.15 19.77 14.86
N PRO A 255 -7.26 19.81 14.09
CA PRO A 255 -8.26 18.74 14.13
C PRO A 255 -7.77 17.39 13.59
N PHE A 256 -6.52 17.33 13.11
CA PHE A 256 -5.84 16.15 12.58
C PHE A 256 -4.84 15.53 13.54
N ASN A 257 -4.75 16.01 14.79
CA ASN A 257 -3.71 15.61 15.73
C ASN A 257 -3.77 14.13 16.17
N SER A 258 -4.83 13.40 15.82
CA SER A 258 -4.95 11.94 15.99
C SER A 258 -4.31 11.12 14.87
N SER A 259 -3.75 11.78 13.86
CA SER A 259 -3.25 11.17 12.63
C SER A 259 -2.04 11.92 12.08
N PHE A 260 -1.32 11.31 11.15
CA PHE A 260 -0.24 11.97 10.42
C PHE A 260 -0.27 11.58 8.94
N GLY A 261 0.08 12.53 8.08
CA GLY A 261 0.17 12.32 6.64
C GLY A 261 1.53 11.77 6.23
N VAL A 262 1.52 10.97 5.18
CA VAL A 262 2.72 10.48 4.48
C VAL A 262 2.57 10.75 2.99
N ASP A 263 3.63 11.31 2.40
CA ASP A 263 3.71 11.70 0.98
C ASP A 263 4.93 11.08 0.26
N SER A 264 5.91 10.59 1.01
CA SER A 264 7.11 9.94 0.49
C SER A 264 7.07 8.42 0.50
N GLY A 265 5.97 7.82 0.95
CA GLY A 265 5.90 6.40 1.28
C GLY A 265 6.77 5.98 2.48
N LEU A 266 7.28 6.93 3.27
CA LEU A 266 8.14 6.70 4.42
C LEU A 266 7.58 7.34 5.70
N VAL A 267 7.85 6.69 6.83
CA VAL A 267 7.56 7.20 8.18
C VAL A 267 8.82 7.20 9.01
N THR A 268 9.03 8.26 9.78
CA THR A 268 10.09 8.34 10.78
C THR A 268 9.55 8.21 12.19
N PHE A 269 10.31 7.52 13.05
CA PHE A 269 10.15 7.53 14.50
C PHE A 269 11.42 8.11 15.10
N CYS A 270 11.30 9.21 15.85
CA CYS A 270 12.45 9.86 16.47
C CYS A 270 12.10 10.65 17.74
N ASP A 271 13.11 10.90 18.56
CA ASP A 271 13.08 11.96 19.56
C ASP A 271 13.07 13.35 18.88
N VAL A 272 12.43 14.34 19.51
CA VAL A 272 12.37 15.72 19.00
C VAL A 272 13.75 16.30 18.66
N GLN A 273 14.81 15.93 19.39
CA GLN A 273 16.17 16.39 19.11
C GLN A 273 16.72 15.82 17.80
N ALA A 274 16.51 14.52 17.55
CA ALA A 274 16.87 13.87 16.28
C ALA A 274 16.04 14.40 15.11
N GLY A 275 14.76 14.73 15.34
CA GLY A 275 13.93 15.44 14.36
C GLY A 275 14.49 16.82 14.00
N GLY A 276 14.99 17.56 15.00
CA GLY A 276 15.70 18.83 14.79
C GLY A 276 16.95 18.67 13.93
N ALA A 277 17.76 17.64 14.19
CA ALA A 277 18.94 17.34 13.38
C ALA A 277 18.58 17.00 11.91
N LEU A 278 17.50 16.26 11.68
CA LEU A 278 17.01 16.00 10.31
C LEU A 278 16.59 17.30 9.62
N SER A 279 15.83 18.17 10.30
CA SER A 279 15.42 19.47 9.77
C SER A 279 16.62 20.34 9.36
N GLU A 280 17.67 20.37 10.17
CA GLU A 280 18.92 21.08 9.85
C GLU A 280 19.64 20.47 8.66
N ALA A 281 19.73 19.13 8.59
CA ALA A 281 20.37 18.43 7.50
C ALA A 281 19.64 18.63 6.16
N LEU A 282 18.31 18.56 6.14
CA LEU A 282 17.48 18.87 4.97
C LEU A 282 17.76 20.31 4.49
N THR A 283 17.71 21.28 5.40
CA THR A 283 17.96 22.69 5.07
C THR A 283 19.37 22.92 4.52
N LYS A 284 20.37 22.23 5.06
CA LYS A 284 21.76 22.33 4.60
C LYS A 284 21.92 21.72 3.21
N HIS A 285 21.31 20.56 2.96
CA HIS A 285 21.35 19.88 1.66
C HIS A 285 20.65 20.70 0.59
N GLU A 286 19.43 21.19 0.83
CA GLU A 286 18.68 22.04 -0.11
C GLU A 286 19.48 23.27 -0.55
N LYS A 287 20.23 23.89 0.38
CA LYS A 287 21.10 25.04 0.09
C LYS A 287 22.33 24.67 -0.73
N ALA A 288 22.91 23.50 -0.50
CA ALA A 288 24.12 23.03 -1.18
C ALA A 288 23.83 22.38 -2.54
N HIS A 289 22.64 21.80 -2.69
CA HIS A 289 22.17 21.04 -3.85
C HIS A 289 20.75 21.50 -4.26
N PRO A 290 20.59 22.69 -4.87
CA PRO A 290 19.27 23.25 -5.18
C PRO A 290 18.42 22.39 -6.13
N ASP A 291 19.06 21.61 -6.98
CA ASP A 291 18.42 20.66 -7.92
C ASP A 291 18.51 19.20 -7.43
N GLY A 292 19.06 18.98 -6.23
CA GLY A 292 19.26 17.66 -5.64
C GLY A 292 18.05 17.17 -4.85
N ASN A 293 18.06 15.88 -4.50
CA ASN A 293 17.02 15.25 -3.69
C ASN A 293 17.69 14.56 -2.50
N TYR A 294 17.33 14.97 -1.27
CA TYR A 294 17.92 14.40 -0.05
C TYR A 294 17.73 12.89 0.05
N PHE A 295 16.60 12.37 -0.46
CA PHE A 295 16.37 10.93 -0.53
C PHE A 295 17.45 10.26 -1.39
N ASP A 296 17.55 10.64 -2.67
CA ASP A 296 18.47 10.01 -3.62
C ASP A 296 19.94 10.21 -3.22
N ASP A 297 20.27 11.39 -2.72
CA ASP A 297 21.65 11.79 -2.44
C ASP A 297 22.17 11.21 -1.11
N ILE A 298 21.30 11.01 -0.11
CA ILE A 298 21.72 10.65 1.25
C ILE A 298 20.92 9.44 1.77
N LEU A 299 19.60 9.57 1.94
CA LEU A 299 18.82 8.57 2.67
C LEU A 299 18.75 7.21 1.95
N ALA A 300 18.75 7.19 0.62
CA ALA A 300 18.76 5.99 -0.19
C ALA A 300 20.05 5.15 0.01
N GLN A 301 21.12 5.71 0.58
CA GLN A 301 22.31 4.94 0.92
C GLN A 301 22.11 4.10 2.19
N ASP A 302 21.18 4.51 3.06
CA ASP A 302 20.82 3.78 4.28
C ASP A 302 19.74 2.71 4.01
N MET A 303 19.07 2.77 2.85
CA MET A 303 17.98 1.88 2.45
C MET A 303 18.34 1.06 1.21
N SER A 304 18.31 -0.28 1.26
CA SER A 304 18.30 -1.07 0.01
C SER A 304 16.91 -1.13 -0.61
N ALA A 305 16.83 -1.49 -1.89
CA ALA A 305 15.56 -1.63 -2.63
C ALA A 305 14.61 -2.71 -2.03
N GLU A 306 15.12 -3.60 -1.19
CA GLU A 306 14.33 -4.64 -0.52
C GLU A 306 14.06 -4.33 0.96
N ASP A 307 14.70 -3.29 1.52
CA ASP A 307 14.56 -2.94 2.92
C ASP A 307 13.27 -2.16 3.17
N LEU A 308 12.53 -2.62 4.17
CA LEU A 308 11.32 -1.92 4.62
C LEU A 308 11.64 -0.91 5.72
N TRP A 309 12.89 -0.84 6.19
CA TRP A 309 13.31 0.10 7.22
C TRP A 309 14.81 0.37 7.18
N ALA A 310 15.22 1.51 7.73
CA ALA A 310 16.61 1.89 7.92
C ALA A 310 16.79 2.74 9.18
N LEU A 311 18.04 2.78 9.65
CA LEU A 311 18.46 3.68 10.71
C LEU A 311 19.23 4.86 10.10
N HIS A 312 18.64 6.04 10.09
CA HIS A 312 19.22 7.23 9.50
C HIS A 312 19.81 8.15 10.58
N CYS A 313 21.01 8.70 10.33
CA CYS A 313 21.71 9.60 11.25
C CYS A 313 22.11 10.91 10.53
N PRO A 314 21.21 11.90 10.38
CA PRO A 314 21.46 13.13 9.63
C PRO A 314 22.45 14.09 10.31
N GLY A 315 22.65 13.93 11.63
CA GLY A 315 23.54 14.74 12.44
C GLY A 315 24.73 13.95 12.95
N ASP A 316 24.80 13.79 14.27
CA ASP A 316 25.78 12.92 14.93
C ASP A 316 25.18 11.53 15.24
N ALA A 317 26.00 10.66 15.83
CA ALA A 317 25.58 9.31 16.20
C ALA A 317 24.45 9.26 17.27
N ASN A 318 24.08 10.39 17.89
CA ASN A 318 22.97 10.46 18.85
C ASN A 318 21.66 10.87 18.17
N SER A 319 21.73 11.39 16.94
CA SER A 319 20.59 11.88 16.18
C SER A 319 19.97 10.77 15.34
N LYS A 320 19.55 9.67 15.96
CA LYS A 320 19.04 8.48 15.26
C LYS A 320 17.56 8.59 14.92
N LEU A 321 17.21 8.29 13.67
CA LEU A 321 15.84 8.19 13.20
C LEU A 321 15.59 6.80 12.62
N HIS A 322 14.48 6.16 13.01
CA HIS A 322 14.04 4.93 12.37
C HIS A 322 13.11 5.27 11.22
N ILE A 323 13.55 5.02 10.00
CA ILE A 323 12.77 5.23 8.77
C ILE A 323 12.15 3.90 8.37
N LEU A 324 10.85 3.88 8.12
CA LEU A 324 10.08 2.69 7.74
C LEU A 324 9.25 2.98 6.49
N SER A 325 9.09 1.99 5.60
CA SER A 325 8.09 2.03 4.54
C SER A 325 6.68 2.04 5.12
N SER A 326 5.81 2.92 4.66
CA SER A 326 4.46 3.11 5.20
C SER A 326 3.42 2.24 4.50
N GLY A 327 3.04 1.10 5.07
CA GLY A 327 1.92 0.29 4.53
C GLY A 327 2.03 0.10 3.02
N ILE A 328 1.00 0.55 2.27
CA ILE A 328 0.94 0.54 0.79
C ILE A 328 1.53 1.80 0.10
N GLY A 329 2.03 2.78 0.85
CA GLY A 329 2.64 4.02 0.35
C GLY A 329 2.07 5.26 1.04
N ASP A 330 1.76 6.29 0.26
CA ASP A 330 1.25 7.57 0.77
C ASP A 330 -0.13 7.42 1.39
N GLY A 331 -0.43 8.23 2.41
CA GLY A 331 -1.67 8.03 3.16
C GLY A 331 -1.82 8.90 4.40
N MET A 332 -2.85 8.57 5.17
CA MET A 332 -3.08 9.12 6.51
C MET A 332 -3.09 7.95 7.48
N TYR A 333 -2.18 7.99 8.46
CA TYR A 333 -1.96 6.90 9.38
C TYR A 333 -2.20 7.33 10.81
N PHE A 334 -2.45 6.34 11.67
CA PHE A 334 -2.93 6.56 13.03
C PHE A 334 -1.99 5.94 14.04
N HIS A 335 -1.95 6.55 15.21
CA HIS A 335 -1.12 6.11 16.32
C HIS A 335 -1.99 5.89 17.57
N TYR A 336 -1.64 4.86 18.35
CA TYR A 336 -2.44 4.40 19.47
C TYR A 336 -1.56 4.08 20.67
N TRP A 337 -2.00 4.50 21.86
CA TRP A 337 -1.46 4.05 23.13
C TRP A 337 -2.08 2.72 23.53
N GLY A 338 -1.24 1.71 23.74
CA GLY A 338 -1.62 0.49 24.45
C GLY A 338 -1.54 0.75 25.95
N LEU A 339 -2.67 0.67 26.65
CA LEU A 339 -2.81 0.92 28.08
C LEU A 339 -2.91 -0.39 28.85
N ASP A 340 -2.20 -0.49 29.96
CA ASP A 340 -2.28 -1.62 30.89
C ASP A 340 -3.51 -1.53 31.83
N ALA A 341 -3.65 -2.51 32.73
CA ALA A 341 -4.77 -2.60 33.67
C ALA A 341 -4.87 -1.41 34.65
N HIS A 342 -3.80 -0.63 34.80
CA HIS A 342 -3.74 0.56 35.65
C HIS A 342 -3.85 1.86 34.85
N GLY A 343 -4.03 1.77 33.53
CA GLY A 343 -4.03 2.92 32.63
C GLY A 343 -2.63 3.44 32.29
N GLY A 344 -1.57 2.72 32.67
CA GLY A 344 -0.20 3.02 32.28
C GLY A 344 0.05 2.70 30.81
N ARG A 345 0.87 3.49 30.12
CA ARG A 345 1.23 3.25 28.71
C ARG A 345 2.23 2.09 28.62
N ALA A 346 1.83 0.99 28.01
CA ALA A 346 2.65 -0.20 27.78
C ALA A 346 3.24 -0.23 26.35
N ALA A 347 2.61 0.42 25.39
CA ALA A 347 3.12 0.53 24.02
C ALA A 347 2.60 1.75 23.26
N LEU A 348 3.32 2.14 22.21
CA LEU A 348 2.85 3.01 21.13
C LEU A 348 2.78 2.20 19.84
N LEU A 349 1.62 2.12 19.20
CA LEU A 349 1.41 1.44 17.93
C LEU A 349 1.12 2.46 16.84
N VAL A 350 1.68 2.26 15.66
CA VAL A 350 1.27 2.91 14.42
C VAL A 350 0.60 1.87 13.54
N ASP A 351 -0.61 2.21 13.08
CA ASP A 351 -1.38 1.42 12.13
C ASP A 351 -1.22 2.00 10.73
N PHE A 352 -0.63 1.20 9.83
CA PHE A 352 -0.47 1.56 8.43
C PHE A 352 -1.69 1.19 7.57
N GLN A 353 -2.83 0.92 8.21
CA GLN A 353 -4.14 0.67 7.60
C GLN A 353 -4.10 -0.42 6.53
N LEU A 354 -3.31 -1.47 6.77
CA LEU A 354 -3.24 -2.59 5.84
C LEU A 354 -4.46 -3.51 5.99
N PHE A 355 -5.11 -3.49 7.15
CA PHE A 355 -6.27 -4.29 7.48
C PHE A 355 -7.41 -3.38 7.94
N ASP A 356 -8.64 -3.72 7.59
CA ASP A 356 -9.83 -3.05 8.08
C ASP A 356 -10.32 -3.65 9.42
N ALA A 357 -11.51 -3.24 9.84
CA ALA A 357 -12.16 -3.62 11.09
C ALA A 357 -12.41 -5.14 11.23
N ASP A 358 -12.87 -5.77 10.16
CA ASP A 358 -13.15 -7.20 10.07
C ASP A 358 -11.88 -8.02 9.79
N GLY A 359 -10.82 -7.34 9.39
CA GLY A 359 -9.50 -7.88 9.20
C GLY A 359 -9.18 -8.29 7.77
N SER A 360 -10.06 -7.92 6.84
CA SER A 360 -9.80 -7.97 5.42
C SER A 360 -8.70 -6.96 5.10
N MET A 361 -7.87 -7.25 4.09
CA MET A 361 -6.88 -6.29 3.62
C MET A 361 -7.62 -5.06 3.07
N PHE A 362 -7.20 -3.86 3.49
CA PHE A 362 -7.77 -2.61 2.98
C PHE A 362 -7.69 -2.63 1.45
N ARG A 363 -8.85 -2.69 0.79
CA ARG A 363 -8.92 -2.66 -0.66
C ARG A 363 -8.73 -1.19 -1.07
N THR A 364 -7.80 -0.95 -1.98
CA THR A 364 -7.43 0.40 -2.45
C THR A 364 -8.48 1.03 -3.38
N ASP A 365 -9.62 0.37 -3.57
CA ASP A 365 -10.73 0.76 -4.44
C ASP A 365 -11.74 1.72 -3.75
N GLU A 366 -11.53 2.08 -2.48
CA GLU A 366 -12.44 2.95 -1.71
C GLU A 366 -11.94 4.39 -1.43
N PHE A 367 -10.89 4.88 -2.11
CA PHE A 367 -10.32 6.23 -1.87
C PHE A 367 -10.60 7.28 -2.96
#